data_AF-A0A8D0HF64-F1
#
_entry.id   AF-A0A8D0HF64-F1
#
_cell.length_a   1.000
_cell.length_b   1.000
_cell.length_c   1.000
_cell.angle_alpha   90.00
_cell.angle_beta   90.00
_cell.angle_gamma   90.00
#
_symmetry.space_group_name_H-M   'P 1'
#
loop_
_entity.id
_entity.type
_entity.pdbx_description
1 polymer ?
#
loop_
_entity_poly.entity_id
_entity_poly.type
_entity_poly.pdbx_seq_one_letter_code
_entity_poly.pdbx_strand_id
1 'polypeptide(L)'
;MGEQPDRYDYAGAQVPGPLTAEMAARQLERRRAQKAQRKQREKEEREEKQQQAQEQEEKRHFAALSEREKRALAAEKRLAAQLLDSGGTLTNTRRCWLCGETLLGRIPFHYLDFSFCSTRCLQAHRRGRAALP
;
A
#
# COMPACT_ATOMS: atom_id res chain seq x y z
N MET A 1 -39.89 23.51 63.80
CA MET A 1 -40.12 23.97 62.42
C MET A 1 -39.45 25.33 62.31
N GLY A 2 -38.55 25.52 61.33
CA GLY A 2 -37.51 26.56 61.36
C GLY A 2 -38.01 28.00 61.54
N GLU A 3 -37.24 28.78 62.30
CA GLU A 3 -37.65 30.06 62.92
C GLU A 3 -37.63 31.30 62.00
N GLN A 4 -37.36 31.16 60.69
CA GLN A 4 -37.28 32.29 59.74
C GLN A 4 -37.71 31.89 58.31
N PRO A 5 -39.01 31.67 58.05
CA PRO A 5 -39.51 31.25 56.72
C PRO A 5 -39.39 32.33 55.64
N ASP A 6 -39.44 33.62 56.01
CA ASP A 6 -39.47 34.74 55.05
C ASP A 6 -38.10 35.39 54.77
N ARG A 7 -37.01 34.80 55.29
CA ARG A 7 -35.67 35.39 55.16
C ARG A 7 -35.09 35.30 53.74
N TYR A 8 -35.62 34.39 52.92
CA TYR A 8 -35.19 34.19 51.53
C TYR A 8 -36.39 34.20 50.60
N ASP A 9 -36.41 35.15 49.66
CA ASP A 9 -37.43 35.23 48.62
C ASP A 9 -37.08 34.28 47.47
N TYR A 10 -37.52 33.02 47.61
CA TYR A 10 -37.33 32.00 46.58
C TYR A 10 -38.09 32.32 45.27
N ALA A 11 -39.13 33.18 45.31
CA ALA A 11 -39.88 33.57 44.12
C ALA A 11 -39.11 34.60 43.27
N GLY A 12 -38.40 35.53 43.90
CA GLY A 12 -37.51 36.48 43.21
C GLY A 12 -36.22 35.85 42.68
N ALA A 13 -35.79 34.72 43.23
CA ALA A 13 -34.52 34.06 42.90
C ALA A 13 -34.49 33.37 41.52
N GLN A 14 -35.57 33.41 40.73
CA GLN A 14 -35.72 32.70 39.44
C GLN A 14 -35.14 31.28 39.49
N VAL A 15 -35.42 30.56 40.58
CA VAL A 15 -34.90 29.20 40.78
C VAL A 15 -35.43 28.35 39.63
N PRO A 16 -34.56 27.78 38.78
CA PRO A 16 -35.00 26.96 37.67
C PRO A 16 -35.91 25.85 38.16
N GLY A 17 -37.06 25.70 37.52
CA GLY A 17 -38.03 24.67 37.88
C GLY A 17 -37.42 23.26 37.85
N PRO A 18 -38.07 22.30 38.53
CA PRO A 18 -37.61 20.91 38.57
C PRO A 18 -37.46 20.35 37.16
N LEU A 19 -36.44 19.50 36.98
CA LEU A 19 -36.04 18.98 35.67
C LEU A 19 -37.22 18.29 34.98
N THR A 20 -37.73 18.88 33.90
CA THR A 20 -38.84 18.30 33.14
C THR A 20 -38.34 17.11 32.31
N ALA A 21 -39.23 16.15 32.01
CA ALA A 21 -38.88 14.97 31.22
C ALA A 21 -38.28 15.33 29.84
N GLU A 22 -38.75 16.41 29.22
CA GLU A 22 -38.23 16.91 27.96
C GLU A 22 -36.78 17.45 28.08
N MET A 23 -36.48 18.17 29.16
CA MET A 23 -35.13 18.67 29.45
C MET A 23 -34.15 17.51 29.70
N ALA A 24 -34.58 16.46 30.41
CA ALA A 24 -33.79 15.26 30.63
C ALA A 24 -33.48 14.53 29.30
N ALA A 25 -34.46 14.40 28.41
CA ALA A 25 -34.27 13.79 27.10
C ALA A 25 -33.28 14.59 26.22
N ARG A 26 -33.41 15.93 26.18
CA ARG A 26 -32.47 16.80 25.44
C ARG A 26 -31.04 16.71 25.98
N GLN A 27 -30.86 16.60 27.31
CA GLN A 27 -29.52 16.42 27.91
C GLN A 27 -28.92 15.05 27.56
N LEU A 28 -29.73 13.99 27.56
CA LEU A 28 -29.27 12.65 27.18
C LEU A 28 -28.83 12.59 25.72
N GLU A 29 -29.62 13.17 24.81
CA GLU A 29 -29.30 13.24 23.39
C GLU A 29 -28.03 14.07 23.13
N ARG A 30 -27.88 15.22 23.80
CA ARG A 30 -26.63 16.01 23.73
C ARG A 30 -25.42 15.22 24.22
N ARG A 31 -25.54 14.49 25.34
CA ARG A 31 -24.46 13.63 25.87
C ARG A 31 -24.12 12.48 24.91
N ARG A 32 -25.12 11.86 24.27
CA ARG A 32 -24.92 10.80 23.26
C ARG A 32 -24.21 11.34 22.04
N ALA A 33 -24.64 12.49 21.51
CA ALA A 33 -24.00 13.14 20.36
C ALA A 33 -22.55 13.53 20.64
N GLN A 34 -22.25 14.12 21.81
CA GLN A 34 -20.87 14.45 22.20
C GLN A 34 -20.00 13.20 22.37
N LYS A 35 -20.54 12.12 22.96
CA LYS A 35 -19.80 10.85 23.10
C LYS A 35 -19.52 10.21 21.73
N ALA A 36 -20.48 10.24 20.81
CA ALA A 36 -20.31 9.75 19.45
C ALA A 36 -19.22 10.54 18.71
N GLN A 37 -19.28 11.88 18.79
CA GLN A 37 -18.27 12.75 18.16
C GLN A 37 -16.86 12.52 18.74
N ARG A 38 -16.73 12.40 20.07
CA ARG A 38 -15.44 12.10 20.73
C ARG A 38 -14.90 10.74 20.28
N LYS A 39 -15.75 9.72 20.21
CA LYS A 39 -15.36 8.38 19.75
C LYS A 39 -14.90 8.39 18.30
N GLN A 40 -15.55 9.17 17.43
CA GLN A 40 -15.15 9.28 16.03
C GLN A 40 -13.78 9.95 15.89
N ARG A 41 -13.56 11.08 16.57
CA ARG A 41 -12.25 11.75 16.57
C ARG A 41 -11.13 10.86 17.12
N GLU A 42 -11.39 10.15 18.21
CA GLU A 42 -10.42 9.22 18.80
C GLU A 42 -10.10 8.04 17.88
N LYS A 43 -11.08 7.57 17.10
CA LYS A 43 -10.88 6.54 16.08
C LYS A 43 -10.02 7.06 14.93
N GLU A 44 -10.33 8.22 14.39
CA GLU A 44 -9.57 8.87 13.31
C GLU A 44 -8.12 9.13 13.74
N GLU A 45 -7.90 9.70 14.92
CA GLU A 45 -6.56 9.95 15.45
C GLU A 45 -5.76 8.65 15.67
N ARG A 46 -6.44 7.57 16.09
CA ARG A 46 -5.81 6.26 16.25
C ARG A 46 -5.42 5.66 14.89
N GLU A 47 -6.28 5.77 13.89
CA GLU A 47 -5.99 5.29 12.53
C GLU A 47 -4.83 6.08 11.91
N GLU A 48 -4.81 7.40 12.05
CA GLU A 48 -3.70 8.25 11.60
C GLU A 48 -2.39 7.89 12.29
N LYS A 49 -2.40 7.72 13.62
CA LYS A 49 -1.20 7.28 14.37
C LYS A 49 -0.71 5.92 13.93
N GLN A 50 -1.61 4.98 13.63
CA GLN A 50 -1.25 3.67 13.12
C GLN A 50 -0.62 3.75 11.73
N GLN A 51 -1.18 4.55 10.82
CA GLN A 51 -0.61 4.77 9.50
C GLN A 51 0.77 5.43 9.59
N GLN A 52 0.93 6.45 10.43
CA GLN A 52 2.23 7.10 10.64
C GLN A 52 3.26 6.13 11.24
N ALA A 53 2.86 5.27 12.18
CA ALA A 53 3.75 4.27 12.75
C ALA A 53 4.21 3.25 11.70
N GLN A 54 3.29 2.77 10.85
CA GLN A 54 3.61 1.87 9.74
C GLN A 54 4.55 2.54 8.75
N GLU A 55 4.28 3.78 8.33
CA GLU A 55 5.15 4.50 7.40
C GLU A 55 6.55 4.74 8.00
N GLN A 56 6.64 5.05 9.30
CA GLN A 56 7.92 5.18 9.99
C GLN A 56 8.67 3.85 10.04
N GLU A 57 7.99 2.74 10.29
CA GLU A 57 8.58 1.40 10.28
C GLU A 57 9.09 1.04 8.88
N GLU A 58 8.30 1.27 7.83
CA GLU A 58 8.72 1.04 6.44
C GLU A 58 9.91 1.93 6.06
N LYS A 59 9.92 3.21 6.47
CA LYS A 59 11.07 4.10 6.27
C LYS A 59 12.32 3.57 6.96
N ARG A 60 12.21 3.08 8.20
CA ARG A 60 13.33 2.49 8.95
C ARG A 60 13.83 1.22 8.29
N HIS A 61 12.93 0.34 7.87
CA HIS A 61 13.26 -0.88 7.15
C HIS A 61 14.00 -0.57 5.85
N PHE A 62 13.48 0.36 5.03
CA PHE A 62 14.13 0.77 3.79
C PHE A 62 15.49 1.43 4.03
N ALA A 63 15.62 2.27 5.06
CA ALA A 63 16.90 2.88 5.41
C ALA A 63 17.95 1.82 5.78
N ALA A 64 17.55 0.76 6.49
CA ALA A 64 18.41 -0.33 6.93
C ALA A 64 18.89 -1.25 5.79
N LEU A 65 18.22 -1.27 4.63
CA LEU A 65 18.66 -2.06 3.48
C LEU A 65 20.00 -1.57 2.92
N SER A 66 20.84 -2.51 2.48
CA SER A 66 22.10 -2.21 1.79
C SER A 66 21.85 -1.60 0.40
N GLU A 67 22.86 -0.92 -0.16
CA GLU A 67 22.76 -0.36 -1.51
C GLU A 67 22.48 -1.43 -2.58
N ARG A 68 23.02 -2.64 -2.38
CA ARG A 68 22.79 -3.79 -3.27
C ARG A 68 21.31 -4.18 -3.28
N GLU A 69 20.69 -4.27 -2.10
CA GLU A 69 19.27 -4.61 -1.95
C GLU A 69 18.37 -3.50 -2.49
N LYS A 70 18.68 -2.23 -2.19
CA LYS A 70 17.95 -1.08 -2.77
C LYS A 70 18.00 -1.09 -4.30
N ARG A 71 19.16 -1.40 -4.89
CA ARG A 71 19.32 -1.53 -6.34
C ARG A 71 18.53 -2.71 -6.91
N ALA A 72 18.51 -3.84 -6.22
CA ALA A 72 17.71 -5.00 -6.61
C ALA A 72 16.21 -4.67 -6.63
N LEU A 73 15.69 -4.04 -5.57
CA LEU A 73 14.28 -3.61 -5.51
C LEU A 73 13.92 -2.63 -6.62
N ALA A 74 14.81 -1.70 -6.96
CA ALA A 74 14.60 -0.78 -8.09
C ALA A 74 14.56 -1.52 -9.44
N ALA A 75 15.40 -2.56 -9.62
CA ALA A 75 15.38 -3.39 -10.82
C ALA A 75 14.09 -4.22 -10.91
N GLU A 76 13.63 -4.82 -9.81
CA GLU A 76 12.36 -5.56 -9.76
C GLU A 76 11.17 -4.66 -10.10
N LYS A 77 11.10 -3.44 -9.53
CA LYS A 77 10.06 -2.46 -9.88
C LYS A 77 10.06 -2.12 -11.37
N ARG A 78 11.23 -1.95 -11.97
CA ARG A 78 11.35 -1.69 -13.42
C ARG A 78 10.88 -2.88 -14.25
N LEU A 79 11.25 -4.11 -13.87
CA LEU A 79 10.81 -5.32 -14.57
C LEU A 79 9.29 -5.52 -14.44
N ALA A 80 8.71 -5.31 -13.26
CA ALA A 80 7.27 -5.38 -13.05
C ALA A 80 6.51 -4.36 -13.90
N ALA A 81 6.99 -3.11 -13.95
CA ALA A 81 6.41 -2.07 -14.81
C ALA A 81 6.48 -2.46 -16.30
N GLN A 82 7.63 -2.98 -16.75
CA GLN A 82 7.78 -3.49 -18.11
C GLN A 82 6.87 -4.68 -18.41
N LEU A 83 6.63 -5.56 -17.44
CA LEU A 83 5.73 -6.71 -17.59
C LEU A 83 4.28 -6.29 -17.76
N LEU A 84 3.84 -5.29 -16.98
CA LEU A 84 2.50 -4.71 -17.08
C LEU A 84 2.30 -4.00 -18.43
N ASP A 85 3.27 -3.21 -18.88
CA ASP A 85 3.23 -2.47 -20.15
C ASP A 85 3.32 -3.42 -21.37
N SER A 86 4.13 -4.47 -21.28
CA SER A 86 4.32 -5.43 -22.38
C SER A 86 3.29 -6.58 -22.39
N GLY A 87 2.21 -6.49 -21.61
CA GLY A 87 1.14 -7.49 -21.57
C GLY A 87 1.64 -8.91 -21.23
N GLY A 88 2.60 -9.02 -20.33
CA GLY A 88 3.19 -10.31 -19.92
C GLY A 88 4.22 -10.89 -20.89
N THR A 89 4.44 -10.28 -22.06
CA THR A 89 5.45 -10.76 -23.01
C THR A 89 6.74 -9.97 -22.83
N LEU A 90 7.62 -10.44 -21.93
CA LEU A 90 9.00 -9.93 -21.85
C LEU A 90 9.75 -10.36 -23.12
N THR A 91 9.53 -9.62 -24.20
CA THR A 91 10.04 -9.90 -25.54
C THR A 91 11.53 -9.60 -25.69
N ASN A 92 12.23 -9.06 -24.68
CA ASN A 92 13.61 -8.62 -24.88
C ASN A 92 14.69 -9.73 -24.88
N THR A 93 14.36 -11.03 -24.80
CA THR A 93 15.44 -12.02 -24.55
C THR A 93 15.41 -13.31 -25.33
N ARG A 94 14.74 -13.37 -26.48
CA ARG A 94 15.08 -14.41 -27.47
C ARG A 94 16.04 -13.80 -28.47
N ARG A 95 17.33 -13.94 -28.20
CA ARG A 95 18.42 -13.59 -29.12
C ARG A 95 19.00 -14.87 -29.70
N CYS A 96 19.50 -14.80 -30.92
CA CYS A 96 20.24 -15.90 -31.51
C CYS A 96 21.45 -16.21 -30.64
N TRP A 97 21.62 -17.46 -30.24
CA TRP A 97 22.73 -17.86 -29.38
C TRP A 97 24.11 -17.60 -30.01
N LEU A 98 24.22 -17.67 -31.35
CA LEU A 98 25.49 -17.47 -32.04
C LEU A 98 25.80 -16.00 -32.33
N CYS A 99 24.87 -15.26 -32.93
CA CYS A 99 25.12 -13.89 -33.40
C CYS A 99 24.46 -12.79 -32.57
N GLY A 100 23.66 -13.13 -31.56
CA GLY A 100 22.97 -12.16 -30.70
C GLY A 100 21.82 -11.40 -31.35
N GLU A 101 21.49 -11.71 -32.62
CA GLU A 101 20.40 -11.08 -33.36
C GLU A 101 19.05 -11.34 -32.68
N THR A 102 18.23 -10.30 -32.56
CA THR A 102 16.90 -10.38 -31.94
C THR A 102 15.98 -11.29 -32.74
N LEU A 103 15.37 -12.28 -32.09
CA LEU A 103 14.45 -13.24 -32.71
C LEU A 103 12.99 -12.75 -32.72
N LEU A 104 12.76 -11.47 -32.45
CA LEU A 104 11.42 -10.89 -32.46
C LEU A 104 10.85 -10.86 -33.86
N GLY A 105 9.61 -11.34 -33.99
CA GLY A 105 8.92 -11.46 -35.27
C GLY A 105 9.48 -12.53 -36.21
N ARG A 106 10.43 -13.37 -35.77
CA ARG A 106 10.99 -14.48 -36.56
C ARG A 106 10.66 -15.82 -35.92
N ILE A 107 10.49 -16.86 -36.73
CA ILE A 107 10.37 -18.24 -36.26
C ILE A 107 11.79 -18.78 -36.01
N PRO A 108 12.22 -19.00 -34.75
CA PRO A 108 13.58 -19.44 -34.47
C PRO A 108 13.77 -20.92 -34.78
N PHE A 109 14.98 -21.30 -35.17
CA PHE A 109 15.40 -22.70 -35.19
C PHE A 109 15.86 -23.10 -33.79
N HIS A 110 15.43 -24.28 -33.32
CA HIS A 110 15.82 -24.82 -32.02
C HIS A 110 16.73 -26.04 -32.19
N TYR A 111 17.78 -26.11 -31.39
CA TYR A 111 18.63 -27.30 -31.27
C TYR A 111 19.15 -27.40 -29.86
N LEU A 112 18.75 -28.48 -29.16
CA LEU A 112 18.87 -28.60 -27.71
C LEU A 112 18.19 -27.38 -27.05
N ASP A 113 18.83 -26.76 -26.07
CA ASP A 113 18.29 -25.61 -25.33
C ASP A 113 18.58 -24.25 -25.99
N PHE A 114 19.08 -24.22 -27.23
CA PHE A 114 19.50 -22.98 -27.91
C PHE A 114 18.60 -22.61 -29.10
N SER A 115 18.41 -21.29 -29.29
CA SER A 115 17.63 -20.71 -30.39
C SER A 115 18.52 -19.95 -31.39
N PHE A 116 18.20 -20.06 -32.68
CA PHE A 116 18.99 -19.50 -33.78
C PHE A 116 18.12 -18.71 -34.77
N CYS A 117 18.66 -17.61 -35.32
CA CYS A 117 17.95 -16.79 -36.31
C CYS A 117 17.93 -17.42 -37.72
N SER A 118 18.85 -18.34 -38.00
CA SER A 118 19.00 -18.98 -39.31
C SER A 118 19.70 -20.33 -39.22
N THR A 119 19.55 -21.14 -40.28
CA THR A 119 20.24 -22.43 -40.43
C THR A 119 21.76 -22.29 -40.46
N ARG A 120 22.29 -21.16 -40.95
CA ARG A 120 23.74 -20.86 -40.93
C ARG A 120 24.27 -20.79 -39.50
N CYS A 121 23.56 -20.09 -38.62
CA CYS A 121 23.94 -19.99 -37.20
C CYS A 121 23.83 -21.33 -36.47
N LEU A 122 22.79 -22.10 -36.77
CA LEU A 122 22.64 -23.45 -36.23
C LEU A 122 23.77 -24.40 -36.66
N GLN A 123 24.12 -24.38 -37.95
CA GLN A 123 25.18 -25.24 -38.49
C GLN A 123 26.56 -24.87 -37.93
N ALA A 124 26.87 -23.58 -37.80
CA ALA A 124 28.12 -23.11 -37.21
C ALA A 124 28.24 -23.54 -35.74
N HIS A 125 27.16 -23.45 -34.95
CA HIS A 125 27.12 -23.97 -33.58
C HIS A 125 27.42 -25.46 -33.51
N ARG A 126 26.75 -26.26 -34.36
CA ARG A 126 26.96 -27.72 -34.41
C ARG A 126 28.39 -28.10 -34.78
N ARG A 127 29.00 -27.39 -35.74
CA ARG A 127 30.39 -27.59 -36.15
C ARG A 127 31.38 -27.20 -35.05
N GLY A 128 31.14 -26.09 -34.35
CA GLY A 128 31.97 -25.65 -33.23
C GLY A 128 31.92 -26.60 -32.03
N ARG A 129 30.74 -27.19 -31.75
CA ARG A 129 30.59 -28.22 -30.71
C ARG A 129 31.20 -29.57 -31.09
N ALA A 130 31.16 -29.95 -32.36
CA ALA A 130 31.82 -31.17 -32.85
C ALA A 130 33.35 -31.08 -32.82
N ALA A 131 33.91 -29.90 -32.51
CA ALA A 131 35.35 -29.65 -32.41
C ALA A 131 35.86 -29.56 -30.96
N LEU A 132 35.01 -29.76 -29.93
CA LEU A 132 35.49 -30.01 -28.58
C LEU A 132 35.73 -31.52 -28.40
N PRO A 133 36.92 -31.93 -27.90
CA PRO A 133 37.30 -33.33 -27.71
C PRO A 133 36.46 -34.06 -26.66
#